data_AF-A0A1F4DPX2-F1
#
_entry.id   AF-A0A1F4DPX2-F1
#
_cell.length_a   1.000
_cell.length_b   1.000
_cell.length_c   1.000
_cell.angle_alpha   90.00
_cell.angle_beta   90.00
_cell.angle_gamma   90.00
#
_symmetry.space_group_name_H-M   'P 1'
#
loop_
_entity.id
_entity.type
_entity.pdbx_description
1 polymer ?
#
loop_
_entity_poly.entity_id
_entity_poly.type
_entity_poly.pdbx_seq_one_letter_code
_entity_poly.pdbx_strand_id
1 'polypeptide(L)'
;MRDKLTTLENAAAQVKSGAQLVMSANMHRPPMALLRQVVRQGTRELRVVGVVGGEINIDFLVGAGAVRAVDTCSVTLGEFARTGPNFARYVQAGRVRALDNT
;
A
#
# COMPACT_ATOMS: atom_id res chain seq x y z
N MET A 1 14.46 -26.70 8.47
CA MET A 1 13.64 -25.47 8.30
C MET A 1 12.20 -25.80 8.62
N ARG A 2 11.44 -24.86 9.22
CA ARG A 2 9.98 -25.03 9.38
C ARG A 2 9.29 -24.73 8.05
N ASP A 3 8.26 -25.50 7.72
CA ASP A 3 7.33 -25.17 6.65
C ASP A 3 6.59 -23.86 6.98
N LYS A 4 6.43 -23.01 5.97
CA LYS A 4 5.77 -21.69 6.05
C LYS A 4 4.68 -21.53 5.00
N LEU A 5 4.38 -22.58 4.23
CA LEU A 5 3.29 -22.56 3.28
C LEU A 5 1.97 -22.40 4.04
N THR A 6 1.17 -21.44 3.63
CA THR A 6 -0.11 -21.15 4.27
C THR A 6 -1.07 -20.51 3.26
N THR A 7 -2.33 -20.36 3.65
CA THR A 7 -3.35 -19.73 2.82
C THR A 7 -3.15 -18.23 2.73
N LEU A 8 -3.75 -17.60 1.71
CA LEU A 8 -3.69 -16.14 1.54
C LEU A 8 -4.32 -15.40 2.71
N GLU A 9 -5.41 -15.95 3.25
CA GLU A 9 -6.13 -15.45 4.43
C GLU A 9 -5.22 -15.43 5.65
N ASN A 10 -4.52 -16.54 5.92
CA ASN A 10 -3.62 -16.65 7.06
C ASN A 10 -2.39 -15.74 6.90
N ALA A 11 -1.86 -15.62 5.69
CA ALA A 11 -0.76 -14.71 5.40
C ALA A 11 -1.18 -13.24 5.62
N ALA A 12 -2.33 -12.82 5.07
CA ALA A 12 -2.83 -11.46 5.22
C ALA A 12 -3.24 -11.13 6.66
N ALA A 13 -3.71 -12.11 7.43
CA ALA A 13 -4.06 -11.94 8.84
C ALA A 13 -2.86 -11.50 9.71
N GLN A 14 -1.62 -11.65 9.22
CA GLN A 14 -0.42 -11.12 9.90
C GLN A 14 -0.32 -9.60 9.80
N VAL A 15 -0.95 -8.98 8.79
CA VAL A 15 -0.99 -7.52 8.63
C VAL A 15 -2.12 -6.94 9.49
N LYS A 16 -1.75 -6.45 10.68
CA LYS A 16 -2.69 -5.86 11.64
C LYS A 16 -2.98 -4.40 11.32
N SER A 17 -4.14 -3.91 11.74
CA SER A 17 -4.43 -2.47 11.67
C SER A 17 -3.39 -1.68 12.46
N GLY A 18 -3.02 -0.51 11.98
CA GLY A 18 -1.96 0.29 12.58
C GLY A 18 -0.54 -0.12 12.17
N ALA A 19 -0.37 -1.26 11.51
CA ALA A 19 0.95 -1.77 11.12
C ALA A 19 1.66 -0.86 10.10
N GLN A 20 2.98 -0.99 10.07
CA GLN A 20 3.81 -0.45 9.00
C GLN A 20 4.04 -1.54 7.95
N LEU A 21 3.63 -1.27 6.71
CA LEU A 21 3.78 -2.19 5.59
C LEU A 21 4.80 -1.63 4.60
N VAL A 22 5.93 -2.30 4.49
CA VAL A 22 7.03 -1.93 3.58
C VAL A 22 6.92 -2.77 2.32
N MET A 23 7.01 -2.13 1.16
CA MET A 23 6.92 -2.79 -0.13
C MET A 23 7.83 -2.10 -1.15
N SER A 24 8.40 -2.88 -2.06
CA SER A 24 8.97 -2.33 -3.28
C SER A 24 7.84 -1.83 -4.18
N ALA A 25 8.02 -0.65 -4.73
CA ALA A 25 7.18 -0.16 -5.79
C ALA A 25 7.40 -0.96 -7.07
N ASN A 26 6.33 -1.42 -7.72
CA ASN A 26 6.38 -1.68 -9.16
C ASN A 26 4.98 -1.72 -9.79
N MET A 27 4.95 -1.51 -11.11
CA MET A 27 3.87 -1.96 -11.99
C MET A 27 3.99 -3.43 -12.40
N HIS A 28 5.17 -4.01 -12.24
CA HIS A 28 5.46 -5.38 -12.67
C HIS A 28 5.53 -6.33 -11.48
N ARG A 29 4.47 -7.13 -11.31
CA ARG A 29 4.27 -8.12 -10.25
C ARG A 29 3.91 -7.53 -8.87
N PRO A 30 2.93 -6.59 -8.81
CA PRO A 30 2.42 -6.13 -7.53
C PRO A 30 1.73 -7.29 -6.78
N PRO A 31 1.88 -7.41 -5.44
CA PRO A 31 1.26 -8.47 -4.64
C PRO A 31 -0.24 -8.22 -4.43
N MET A 32 -0.98 -7.93 -5.50
CA MET A 32 -2.37 -7.46 -5.44
C MET A 32 -3.33 -8.47 -4.80
N ALA A 33 -3.04 -9.77 -4.89
CA ALA A 33 -3.82 -10.78 -4.18
C ALA A 33 -3.75 -10.56 -2.66
N LEU A 34 -2.54 -10.34 -2.13
CA LEU A 34 -2.32 -10.05 -0.71
C LEU A 34 -2.93 -8.71 -0.31
N LEU A 35 -2.69 -7.64 -1.08
CA LEU A 35 -3.21 -6.31 -0.74
C LEU A 35 -4.74 -6.28 -0.74
N ARG A 36 -5.39 -6.92 -1.72
CA ARG A 36 -6.85 -7.06 -1.75
C ARG A 36 -7.36 -7.85 -0.55
N GLN A 37 -6.67 -8.93 -0.15
CA GLN A 37 -7.06 -9.69 1.03
C GLN A 37 -6.92 -8.86 2.32
N VAL A 38 -5.83 -8.09 2.48
CA VAL A 38 -5.63 -7.16 3.60
C VAL A 38 -6.77 -6.14 3.68
N VAL A 39 -7.20 -5.57 2.55
CA VAL A 39 -8.35 -4.66 2.51
C VAL A 39 -9.65 -5.39 2.86
N ARG A 40 -9.87 -6.58 2.28
CA ARG A 40 -11.09 -7.40 2.44
C ARG A 40 -11.34 -7.82 3.88
N GLN A 41 -10.30 -8.12 4.65
CA GLN A 41 -10.42 -8.48 6.07
C GLN A 41 -10.57 -7.26 7.00
N GLY A 42 -10.65 -6.04 6.46
CA GLY A 42 -10.92 -4.85 7.26
C GLY A 42 -9.69 -4.21 7.92
N THR A 43 -8.46 -4.54 7.49
CA THR A 43 -7.26 -3.87 8.02
C THR A 43 -7.27 -2.37 7.65
N ARG A 44 -6.98 -1.49 8.63
CA ARG A 44 -7.01 -0.03 8.49
C ARG A 44 -5.82 0.64 9.17
N GLU A 45 -5.75 1.95 9.07
CA GLU A 45 -4.73 2.77 9.71
C GLU A 45 -3.30 2.33 9.35
N LEU A 46 -3.04 1.86 8.13
CA LEU A 46 -1.70 1.41 7.74
C LEU A 46 -0.77 2.60 7.52
N ARG A 47 0.49 2.49 7.96
CA ARG A 47 1.59 3.30 7.41
C ARG A 47 2.24 2.50 6.30
N VAL A 48 2.17 2.99 5.07
CA VAL A 48 2.80 2.31 3.93
C VAL A 48 4.12 2.99 3.60
N VAL A 49 5.17 2.19 3.41
CA VAL A 49 6.49 2.66 3.02
C VAL A 49 6.81 2.08 1.65
N GLY A 50 6.93 2.98 0.67
CA GLY A 50 7.28 2.65 -0.69
C GLY A 50 8.78 2.80 -0.92
N VAL A 51 9.49 1.67 -1.00
CA VAL A 51 10.92 1.64 -1.28
C VAL A 51 11.11 1.79 -2.79
N VAL A 52 11.66 2.94 -3.20
CA VAL A 52 11.82 3.37 -4.61
C VAL A 52 10.46 3.46 -5.32
N GLY A 53 9.56 4.30 -4.77
CA GLY A 53 8.23 4.57 -5.32
C GLY A 53 7.09 3.86 -4.55
N GLY A 54 5.85 4.01 -5.00
CA GLY A 54 4.69 3.31 -4.42
C GLY A 54 3.70 2.65 -5.39
N GLU A 55 3.75 3.02 -6.66
CA GLU A 55 2.73 2.86 -7.71
C GLU A 55 1.36 2.29 -7.31
N ILE A 56 0.91 1.17 -7.92
CA ILE A 56 -0.45 0.64 -7.72
C ILE A 56 -0.62 0.09 -6.32
N ASN A 57 0.47 -0.36 -5.68
CA ASN A 57 0.39 -0.96 -4.36
C ASN A 57 -0.10 0.09 -3.35
N ILE A 58 0.52 1.27 -3.35
CA ILE A 58 0.15 2.38 -2.48
C ILE A 58 -1.17 3.01 -2.96
N ASP A 59 -1.33 3.28 -4.25
CA ASP A 59 -2.55 3.94 -4.75
C ASP A 59 -3.81 3.11 -4.46
N PHE A 60 -3.74 1.78 -4.61
CA PHE A 60 -4.83 0.88 -4.26
C PHE A 60 -5.18 0.93 -2.77
N LEU A 61 -4.18 0.80 -1.89
CA LEU A 61 -4.41 0.80 -0.44
C LEU A 61 -4.96 2.16 0.04
N VAL A 62 -4.50 3.26 -0.55
CA VAL A 62 -5.02 4.60 -0.29
C VAL A 62 -6.47 4.72 -0.77
N GLY A 63 -6.77 4.29 -2.00
CA GLY A 63 -8.13 4.30 -2.55
C GLY A 63 -9.11 3.44 -1.77
N ALA A 64 -8.63 2.34 -1.19
CA ALA A 64 -9.39 1.47 -0.28
C ALA A 64 -9.64 2.08 1.11
N GLY A 65 -9.06 3.24 1.42
CA GLY A 65 -9.18 3.88 2.74
C GLY A 65 -8.48 3.10 3.86
N ALA A 66 -7.48 2.29 3.53
CA ALA A 66 -6.78 1.47 4.50
C ALA A 66 -5.53 2.15 5.10
N VAL A 67 -5.15 3.33 4.59
CA VAL A 67 -3.87 3.98 4.85
C VAL A 67 -4.07 5.29 5.60
N ARG A 68 -3.27 5.50 6.66
CA ARG A 68 -3.20 6.79 7.39
C ARG A 68 -2.03 7.66 6.93
N ALA A 69 -0.92 7.03 6.52
CA ALA A 69 0.30 7.72 6.12
C ALA A 69 1.05 6.95 5.02
N VAL A 70 1.64 7.71 4.11
CA VAL A 70 2.47 7.21 3.00
C VAL A 70 3.85 7.83 3.14
N ASP A 71 4.88 7.00 3.06
CA ASP A 71 6.29 7.38 3.12
C ASP A 71 7.00 6.86 1.88
N THR A 72 7.33 7.75 0.95
CA THR A 72 7.93 7.37 -0.34
C THR A 72 8.43 8.60 -1.10
N CYS A 73 9.29 8.38 -2.10
CA CYS A 73 9.78 9.42 -2.99
C CYS A 73 8.79 9.80 -4.09
N SER A 74 7.90 8.88 -4.50
CA SER A 74 6.87 9.16 -5.50
C SER A 74 5.76 8.10 -5.54
N VAL A 75 4.57 8.50 -5.98
CA VAL A 75 3.47 7.57 -6.32
C VAL A 75 3.02 7.87 -7.75
N THR A 76 3.63 7.20 -8.73
CA THR A 76 3.26 7.26 -10.16
C THR A 76 2.50 6.00 -10.57
N LEU A 77 1.97 5.89 -11.79
CA LEU A 77 1.46 4.61 -12.31
C LEU A 77 2.17 4.26 -13.62
N GLY A 78 3.50 4.41 -13.66
CA GLY A 78 4.28 4.23 -14.87
C GLY A 78 3.78 5.14 -16.00
N GLU A 79 3.51 4.57 -17.16
CA GLU A 79 3.00 5.28 -18.35
C GLU A 79 1.52 5.67 -18.26
N PHE A 80 0.76 5.07 -17.33
CA PHE A 80 -0.69 5.26 -17.25
C PHE A 80 -1.08 6.55 -16.55
N ALA A 81 -0.27 7.02 -15.59
CA ALA A 81 -0.50 8.28 -14.90
C ALA A 81 0.77 8.83 -14.26
N ARG A 82 0.95 10.15 -14.34
CA ARG A 82 2.04 10.86 -13.64
C ARG A 82 1.94 10.76 -12.12
N THR A 83 0.72 10.65 -11.59
CA THR A 83 0.47 10.51 -10.15
C THR A 83 -0.68 9.54 -9.93
N GLY A 84 -0.58 8.72 -8.89
CA GLY A 84 -1.67 7.85 -8.45
C GLY A 84 -2.94 8.68 -8.14
N PRO A 85 -4.09 8.41 -8.79
CA PRO A 85 -5.28 9.23 -8.66
C PRO A 85 -5.89 9.18 -7.25
N ASN A 86 -5.81 8.04 -6.57
CA ASN A 86 -6.29 7.93 -5.20
C ASN A 86 -5.34 8.61 -4.22
N PHE A 87 -4.03 8.43 -4.42
CA PHE A 87 -3.01 9.13 -3.65
C PHE A 87 -3.21 10.64 -3.73
N ALA A 88 -3.27 11.20 -4.95
CA ALA A 88 -3.50 12.63 -5.16
C ALA A 88 -4.78 13.11 -4.47
N ARG A 89 -5.90 12.42 -4.70
CA ARG A 89 -7.21 12.77 -4.14
C ARG A 89 -7.23 12.75 -2.60
N TYR A 90 -6.62 11.75 -1.96
CA TYR A 90 -6.66 11.61 -0.50
C TYR A 90 -5.68 12.53 0.21
N VAL A 91 -4.50 12.78 -0.38
CA VAL A 91 -3.54 13.75 0.16
C VAL A 91 -4.10 15.16 0.07
N GLN A 92 -4.65 15.56 -1.09
CA GLN A 92 -5.27 16.87 -1.26
C GLN A 92 -6.48 17.09 -0.34
N ALA A 93 -7.24 16.02 -0.07
CA ALA A 93 -8.35 16.07 0.89
C ALA A 93 -7.93 16.00 2.37
N GLY A 94 -6.62 15.95 2.68
CA GLY A 94 -6.11 15.85 4.05
C GLY A 94 -6.42 14.51 4.74
N ARG A 95 -6.80 13.48 3.99
CA ARG A 95 -7.18 12.15 4.51
C ARG A 95 -5.99 11.22 4.70
N VAL A 96 -4.89 11.48 4.00
CA VAL A 96 -3.64 10.71 4.09
C VAL A 96 -2.48 11.67 4.29
N ARG A 97 -1.63 11.39 5.28
CA ARG A 97 -0.39 12.14 5.47
C ARG A 97 0.68 11.64 4.50
N ALA A 98 1.18 12.50 3.63
CA ALA A 98 2.36 12.23 2.81
C ALA A 98 3.63 12.62 3.58
N LEU A 99 4.62 11.74 3.57
CA LEU A 99 5.96 11.94 4.10
C LEU A 99 6.94 11.77 2.94
N ASP A 100 7.85 12.73 2.82
CA ASP A 100 8.97 12.65 1.87
C ASP A 100 10.12 11.89 2.53
N ASN A 101 10.66 10.87 1.84
CA ASN A 101 11.73 10.03 2.37
C ASN A 101 13.09 10.69 2.09
N THR A 102 13.47 11.62 2.98
CA THR A 102 14.80 12.26 3.00
C THR A 102 15.77 11.56 3.94
#